data_AF-A0ABD2GF45-F1
#
_entry.id   AF-A0ABD2GF45-F1
#
_cell.length_a   1.000
_cell.length_b   1.000
_cell.length_c   1.000
_cell.angle_alpha   90.00
_cell.angle_beta   90.00
_cell.angle_gamma   90.00
#
_symmetry.space_group_name_H-M   'P 1'
#
loop_
_entity.id
_entity.type
_entity.pdbx_description
1 polymer ?
#
loop_
_entity_poly.entity_id
_entity_poly.type
_entity_poly.pdbx_seq_one_letter_code
_entity_poly.pdbx_strand_id
1 'polypeptide(L)'
;MPYHVCTLKDTEEVELKFPAPSKTGNYQYSVILRSDSYLGLDQIKPLKLEVHEAKAMLDNHPQWDIPDTEEEDEEQEDSDGIEESEDDDEDND
;
A
#
# COMPACT_ATOMS: atom_id res chain seq x y z
N MET A 1 -1.28 2.41 -9.43
CA MET A 1 0.01 2.42 -10.14
C MET A 1 -0.16 1.75 -11.48
N PRO A 2 0.35 2.32 -12.58
CA PRO A 2 0.40 1.62 -13.86
C PRO A 2 1.37 0.45 -13.77
N TYR A 3 1.04 -0.68 -14.40
CA TYR A 3 1.91 -1.84 -14.51
C TYR A 3 2.50 -1.88 -15.92
N HIS A 4 3.83 -1.85 -16.03
CA HIS A 4 4.51 -1.91 -17.32
C HIS A 4 4.77 -3.38 -17.70
N VAL A 5 4.27 -3.80 -18.85
CA VAL A 5 4.41 -5.17 -19.37
C VAL A 5 5.46 -5.19 -20.49
N CYS A 6 6.61 -5.82 -20.26
CA CYS A 6 7.70 -5.91 -21.26
C CYS A 6 7.78 -7.27 -21.98
N THR A 7 7.06 -8.28 -21.48
CA THR A 7 7.23 -9.69 -21.88
C THR A 7 6.16 -10.23 -22.82
N LEU A 8 5.18 -9.40 -23.16
CA LEU A 8 4.04 -9.77 -23.99
C LEU A 8 4.51 -10.08 -25.43
N LYS A 9 4.49 -11.35 -25.80
CA LYS A 9 4.72 -11.82 -27.18
C LYS A 9 3.41 -12.15 -27.88
N ASP A 10 2.68 -13.14 -27.36
CA ASP A 10 1.40 -13.59 -27.90
C ASP A 10 0.24 -13.36 -26.91
N THR A 11 0.42 -13.74 -25.64
CA THR A 11 -0.56 -13.57 -24.57
C THR A 11 0.16 -13.51 -23.22
N GLU A 12 -0.32 -12.66 -22.32
CA GLU A 12 0.20 -12.53 -20.95
C GLU A 12 -0.95 -12.20 -19.99
N GLU A 13 -0.91 -12.79 -18.79
CA GLU A 13 -1.86 -12.50 -17.71
C GLU A 13 -1.16 -11.70 -16.61
N VAL A 14 -1.78 -10.59 -16.22
CA VAL A 14 -1.25 -9.67 -15.20
C VAL A 14 -2.31 -9.42 -14.14
N GLU A 15 -1.92 -9.57 -12.88
CA GLU A 15 -2.79 -9.33 -11.73
C GLU A 15 -2.57 -7.91 -11.16
N LEU A 16 -3.65 -7.13 -11.06
CA LEU A 16 -3.62 -5.79 -10.47
C LEU A 16 -4.30 -5.79 -9.10
N LYS A 17 -3.51 -5.63 -8.04
CA LYS A 17 -4.00 -5.51 -6.66
C LYS A 17 -3.96 -4.05 -6.21
N PHE A 18 -5.05 -3.58 -5.62
CA PHE A 18 -5.15 -2.26 -5.02
C PHE A 18 -6.13 -2.31 -3.84
N PRO A 19 -5.96 -1.45 -2.82
CA PRO A 19 -6.85 -1.43 -1.67
C PRO A 19 -8.25 -0.94 -2.07
N ALA A 20 -9.26 -1.52 -1.44
CA ALA A 20 -10.63 -1.03 -1.59
C ALA A 20 -10.76 0.39 -0.98
N PRO A 21 -11.58 1.27 -1.57
CA PRO A 21 -11.95 2.56 -0.97
C PRO A 21 -12.53 2.41 0.44
N SER A 22 -12.35 3.43 1.29
CA SER A 22 -12.84 3.42 2.68
C SER A 22 -14.37 3.48 2.81
N LYS A 23 -15.08 3.96 1.80
CA LYS A 23 -16.55 4.05 1.80
C LYS A 23 -17.13 2.83 1.10
N THR A 24 -18.24 2.34 1.63
CA THR A 24 -19.02 1.28 0.98
C THR A 24 -19.81 1.86 -0.19
N GLY A 25 -20.08 1.04 -1.20
CA GLY A 25 -20.88 1.42 -2.36
C GLY A 25 -20.38 0.83 -3.69
N ASN A 26 -21.06 1.23 -4.76
CA ASN A 26 -20.74 0.81 -6.12
C ASN A 26 -19.77 1.79 -6.76
N TYR A 27 -18.61 1.29 -7.18
CA TYR A 27 -17.57 2.07 -7.82
C TYR A 27 -17.43 1.69 -9.29
N GLN A 28 -17.37 2.70 -10.15
CA GLN A 28 -17.10 2.52 -11.57
C GLN A 28 -15.63 2.79 -11.86
N TYR A 29 -14.92 1.76 -12.29
CA TYR A 29 -13.53 1.82 -12.73
C TYR A 29 -13.44 1.50 -14.22
N SER A 30 -12.28 1.80 -14.80
CA SER A 30 -11.91 1.32 -16.13
C SER A 30 -10.49 0.82 -16.09
N VAL A 31 -10.25 -0.36 -16.66
CA VAL A 31 -8.90 -0.84 -16.95
C VAL A 31 -8.48 -0.25 -18.29
N ILE A 32 -7.30 0.37 -18.32
CA ILE A 32 -6.74 0.99 -19.51
C ILE A 32 -5.46 0.25 -19.86
N LEU A 33 -5.42 -0.34 -21.06
CA LEU A 33 -4.20 -0.87 -21.67
C LEU A 33 -3.74 0.14 -22.71
N ARG A 34 -2.50 0.59 -22.61
CA ARG A 34 -1.87 1.55 -23.52
C ARG A 34 -0.54 0.99 -23.98
N SER A 35 -0.22 1.17 -25.26
CA SER A 35 1.11 0.89 -25.77
C SER A 35 2.00 2.12 -25.57
N ASP A 36 3.24 1.91 -25.15
CA ASP A 36 4.27 2.94 -25.04
C ASP A 36 4.97 3.24 -26.38
N SER A 37 4.77 2.37 -27.37
CA SER A 37 5.48 2.38 -28.65
C SER A 37 4.58 2.63 -29.86
N TYR A 38 3.26 2.41 -29.72
CA TYR A 38 2.28 2.57 -30.80
C TYR A 38 1.09 3.41 -30.35
N LEU A 39 0.63 4.30 -31.21
CA LEU A 39 -0.54 5.16 -30.95
C LEU A 39 -1.83 4.51 -31.46
N GLY A 40 -2.94 4.76 -30.76
CA GLY A 40 -4.28 4.35 -31.20
C GLY A 40 -4.65 2.89 -30.94
N LEU A 41 -3.83 2.17 -30.18
CA LEU A 41 -4.10 0.80 -29.72
C LEU A 41 -4.61 0.76 -28.27
N ASP A 42 -4.99 1.92 -27.72
CA ASP A 42 -5.49 2.04 -26.36
C ASP A 42 -6.81 1.29 -26.21
N GLN A 43 -6.85 0.34 -25.27
CA GLN A 43 -8.05 -0.42 -24.94
C GLN A 43 -8.57 0.04 -23.58
N ILE A 44 -9.85 0.37 -23.52
CA ILE A 44 -10.53 0.80 -22.30
C ILE A 44 -11.65 -0.18 -22.01
N LYS A 45 -11.60 -0.82 -20.84
CA LYS A 45 -12.62 -1.76 -20.40
C LYS A 45 -13.26 -1.28 -19.10
N PRO A 46 -14.54 -0.88 -19.10
CA PRO A 46 -15.23 -0.50 -17.88
C PRO A 46 -15.43 -1.70 -16.95
N LEU A 47 -15.37 -1.45 -15.65
CA LEU A 47 -15.48 -2.41 -14.56
C LEU A 47 -16.34 -1.79 -13.45
N LYS A 48 -17.25 -2.56 -12.88
CA LYS A 48 -18.01 -2.16 -11.69
C LYS A 48 -17.54 -2.99 -10.50
N LEU A 49 -17.20 -2.32 -9.42
CA LEU A 49 -16.79 -2.93 -8.16
C LEU A 49 -17.82 -2.60 -7.08
N GLU A 50 -18.21 -3.59 -6.30
CA GLU A 50 -19.10 -3.42 -5.16
C GLU A 50 -18.28 -3.55 -3.88
N VAL A 51 -18.11 -2.42 -3.19
CA VAL A 51 -17.35 -2.36 -1.93
C VAL A 51 -18.35 -2.51 -0.80
N HIS A 52 -18.23 -3.61 -0.09
CA HIS A 52 -19.00 -3.88 1.12
C HIS A 52 -18.17 -3.53 2.35
N GLU A 53 -18.87 -3.36 3.48
CA GLU A 53 -18.22 -3.16 4.77
C GLU A 53 -17.28 -4.34 5.03
N ALA A 54 -16.03 -4.03 5.41
CA ALA A 54 -15.09 -5.05 5.80
C ALA A 54 -15.70 -5.81 6.98
N LYS A 55 -15.81 -7.14 6.87
CA LYS A 55 -16.20 -7.95 8.02
C LYS A 55 -15.22 -7.63 9.14
N ALA A 56 -15.73 -7.18 10.28
CA ALA A 56 -14.94 -7.03 11.48
C ALA A 56 -14.17 -8.34 11.68
N MET A 57 -12.85 -8.28 11.60
CA MET A 57 -12.06 -9.37 12.14
C MET A 57 -12.42 -9.43 13.61
N LEU A 58 -12.77 -10.62 14.08
CA LEU A 58 -13.08 -10.83 15.48
C LEU A 58 -11.76 -10.58 16.24
N ASP A 59 -11.51 -9.34 16.66
CA ASP A 59 -10.33 -8.94 17.45
C ASP A 59 -10.32 -9.58 18.86
N ASN A 60 -11.16 -10.58 19.10
CA ASN A 60 -11.14 -11.42 20.29
C ASN A 60 -10.06 -12.50 20.14
N HIS A 61 -8.80 -12.09 19.93
CA HIS A 61 -7.70 -12.97 20.28
C HIS A 61 -7.42 -12.75 21.78
N PRO A 62 -7.43 -13.79 22.62
CA PRO A 62 -7.30 -13.68 24.09
C PRO A 62 -5.99 -13.05 24.56
N GLN A 63 -5.07 -12.75 23.63
CA GLN A 63 -3.78 -12.11 23.89
C GLN A 63 -3.89 -10.57 23.91
N TRP A 64 -5.02 -9.98 23.51
CA TRP A 64 -5.30 -8.53 23.58
C TRP A 64 -6.14 -8.11 24.79
N ASP A 65 -6.67 -9.06 25.58
CA ASP A 65 -7.26 -8.79 26.90
C ASP A 65 -6.14 -8.61 27.94
N ILE A 66 -5.39 -7.50 27.84
CA ILE A 66 -4.47 -7.10 28.91
C ILE A 66 -5.34 -6.43 29.97
N PRO A 67 -5.40 -6.95 31.22
CA PRO A 67 -6.16 -6.30 32.26
C PRO A 67 -5.57 -4.92 32.54
N ASP A 68 -6.41 -3.87 32.52
CA ASP A 68 -6.11 -2.53 33.03
C ASP A 68 -5.94 -2.61 34.56
N THR A 69 -4.85 -3.21 35.00
CA THR A 69 -4.46 -3.27 36.41
C THR A 69 -2.96 -3.11 36.47
N GLU A 70 -2.53 -1.86 36.34
CA GLU A 70 -1.64 -1.17 37.28
C GLU A 70 -1.20 0.17 36.65
N GLU A 71 -1.72 1.26 37.20
CA GLU A 71 -1.03 2.55 37.12
C GLU A 71 0.26 2.40 37.93
N GLU A 72 1.38 2.16 37.24
CA GLU A 72 2.70 2.44 37.79
C GLU A 72 3.36 3.54 36.95
N ASP A 73 3.40 4.69 37.60
CA ASP A 73 4.26 5.84 37.35
C ASP A 73 5.71 5.37 37.23
N GLU A 74 6.21 5.19 36.00
CA GLU A 74 7.66 5.09 35.75
C GLU A 74 8.06 6.19 34.77
N GLU A 75 8.53 7.29 35.36
CA GLU A 75 9.35 8.32 34.75
C GLU A 75 10.51 7.67 33.97
N GLN A 76 10.31 7.35 32.68
CA GLN A 76 11.41 6.92 31.84
C GLN A 76 12.12 8.15 31.28
N GLU A 77 13.12 8.56 32.05
CA GLU A 77 14.11 9.58 31.74
C GLU A 77 14.61 9.50 30.29
N ASP A 78 14.72 10.68 29.69
CA ASP A 78 15.39 11.03 28.45
C ASP A 78 16.79 10.37 28.41
N SER A 79 16.91 9.19 27.80
CA SER A 79 18.21 8.56 27.56
C SER A 79 18.72 8.96 26.19
N ASP A 80 19.46 10.08 26.21
CA ASP A 80 20.51 10.49 25.27
C ASP A 80 21.10 9.31 24.47
N GLY A 81 20.94 9.37 23.15
CA GLY A 81 21.51 8.44 22.19
C GLY A 81 21.92 9.17 20.92
N ILE A 82 22.70 10.23 21.09
CA ILE A 82 23.41 10.92 20.00
C ILE A 82 24.47 10.02 19.37
N GLU A 83 24.48 9.94 18.04
CA GLU A 83 25.72 10.13 17.26
C GLU A 83 25.35 10.63 15.86
N GLU A 84 25.51 11.94 15.68
CA GLU A 84 25.58 12.57 14.37
C GLU A 84 26.74 11.94 13.59
N SER A 85 26.44 11.36 12.43
CA SER A 85 27.47 11.06 11.43
C SER A 85 27.59 12.26 10.52
N GLU A 86 28.54 13.13 10.84
CA GLU A 86 29.06 14.18 9.97
C GLU A 86 29.73 13.50 8.75
N ASP A 87 29.10 13.56 7.57
CA ASP A 87 29.76 13.23 6.30
C ASP A 87 30.43 14.52 5.81
N ASP A 88 31.63 14.76 6.34
CA ASP A 88 32.55 15.84 5.94
C ASP A 88 33.25 15.46 4.62
N ASP A 89 33.39 16.49 3.78
CA ASP A 89 33.85 16.51 2.39
C ASP A 89 35.12 15.69 2.05
N GLU A 90 35.12 15.00 0.90
CA GLU A 90 36.33 14.89 0.06
C GLU A 90 36.00 15.05 -1.44
N ASP A 91 36.23 16.28 -1.92
CA ASP A 91 36.59 16.64 -3.29
C ASP A 91 37.74 15.74 -3.80
N ASN A 92 37.58 15.08 -4.96
CA ASN A 92 38.72 14.51 -5.68
C ASN A 92 38.48 14.40 -7.21
N ASP A 93 39.01 15.41 -7.91
CA ASP A 93 39.50 15.53 -9.31
C ASP A 93 38.62 15.03 -10.50
#